data_AF-A0A2P7QNT5-F1
#
_entry.id   AF-A0A2P7QNT5-F1
#
_cell.length_a   1.000
_cell.length_b   1.000
_cell.length_c   1.000
_cell.angle_alpha   90.00
_cell.angle_beta   90.00
_cell.angle_gamma   90.00
#
_symmetry.space_group_name_H-M   'P 1'
#
loop_
_entity.id
_entity.type
_entity.pdbx_description
1 polymer ?
#
loop_
_entity_poly.entity_id
_entity_poly.type
_entity_poly.pdbx_seq_one_letter_code
_entity_poly.pdbx_strand_id
1 'polypeptide(L)'
;MYTTELSKTTNVASTEDPDKLAAFEARVAADEFIEPKDWMPEAYRRTLTRQISQHAHSEIVGMLPEGNWITRAPSLRRKAILLAKVQDEAGHGLYLYSAAETLGTSREQMIEALHSGKAKYSTIFNYPTLTWADIGAIGWLVDGAAIMNQVPLQRTSYGPYARAMVRVCKEESFHQRQGYEIMMAMCAGTADQKRMAQDALNRWWWPSLMMFGPPDADSPNTAQSMRWRIKRETNDELRQKFVDITVPQAAALGLSIPDPALRWNEAKGGHDYGDVDWEEFYAVVRGEGPVAKERIKARRDAWEEGAWVRDAAAAYAAKRNRKAEAA
;
A
#
# COMPACT_ATOMS: atom_id res chain seq x y z
N MET A 1 -5.08 0.96 5.05
CA MET A 1 -4.18 1.14 3.88
C MET A 1 -4.91 1.30 2.55
N TYR A 2 -5.64 0.30 2.07
CA TYR A 2 -6.36 0.41 0.80
C TYR A 2 -7.73 1.05 1.01
N THR A 3 -7.93 2.18 0.31
CA THR A 3 -8.85 3.27 0.61
C THR A 3 -10.27 2.91 1.07
N THR A 4 -10.84 3.82 1.86
CA THR A 4 -12.23 3.83 2.31
C THR A 4 -13.16 4.25 1.16
N GLU A 5 -14.30 3.57 1.01
CA GLU A 5 -15.39 4.10 0.19
C GLU A 5 -15.92 5.39 0.83
N LEU A 6 -16.12 6.45 0.05
CA LEU A 6 -16.84 7.65 0.50
C LEU A 6 -18.37 7.46 0.46
N SER A 7 -18.84 6.47 -0.30
CA SER A 7 -20.24 6.11 -0.37
C SER A 7 -20.46 4.83 0.43
N LYS A 8 -21.45 4.83 1.33
CA LYS A 8 -22.03 3.59 1.86
C LYS A 8 -22.43 2.74 0.66
N THR A 9 -21.81 1.58 0.47
CA THR A 9 -22.32 0.59 -0.46
C THR A 9 -23.76 0.30 -0.02
N THR A 10 -24.72 0.44 -0.95
CA THR A 10 -26.11 0.05 -0.74
C THR A 10 -26.12 -1.34 -0.12
N ASN A 11 -26.86 -1.52 0.97
CA ASN A 11 -27.14 -2.82 1.56
C ASN A 11 -27.82 -3.68 0.48
N VAL A 12 -27.01 -4.38 -0.33
CA VAL A 12 -27.49 -5.46 -1.16
C VAL A 12 -27.87 -6.54 -0.15
N ALA A 13 -29.17 -6.72 0.07
CA ALA A 13 -29.67 -7.82 0.87
C ALA A 13 -29.01 -9.10 0.36
N SER A 14 -28.27 -9.78 1.24
CA SER A 14 -27.54 -11.00 0.90
C SER A 14 -28.55 -12.04 0.43
N THR A 15 -28.52 -12.37 -0.86
CA THR A 15 -29.24 -13.50 -1.45
C THR A 15 -28.39 -14.78 -1.37
N GLU A 16 -27.41 -14.80 -0.47
CA GLU A 16 -26.50 -15.94 -0.32
C GLU A 16 -27.24 -17.10 0.35
N ASP A 17 -26.89 -18.31 -0.04
CA ASP A 17 -27.36 -19.53 0.61
C ASP A 17 -26.90 -19.55 2.08
N PRO A 18 -27.83 -19.56 3.06
CA PRO A 18 -27.47 -19.49 4.49
C PRO A 18 -26.56 -20.62 4.96
N ASP A 19 -26.73 -21.83 4.41
CA ASP A 19 -25.95 -23.00 4.81
C ASP A 19 -24.51 -22.88 4.29
N LYS A 20 -24.33 -22.37 3.06
CA LYS A 20 -23.00 -22.09 2.51
C LYS A 20 -22.30 -20.96 3.25
N LEU A 21 -23.04 -19.90 3.60
CA LEU A 21 -22.51 -18.79 4.38
C LEU A 21 -22.03 -19.28 5.76
N ALA A 22 -22.85 -20.07 6.46
CA ALA A 22 -22.47 -20.63 7.76
C ALA A 22 -21.23 -21.54 7.66
N ALA A 23 -21.14 -22.39 6.64
CA ALA A 23 -19.97 -23.23 6.39
C ALA A 23 -18.70 -22.41 6.11
N PHE A 24 -18.81 -21.36 5.29
CA PHE A 24 -17.72 -20.42 5.05
C PHE A 24 -17.25 -19.72 6.33
N GLU A 25 -18.19 -19.21 7.14
CA GLU A 25 -17.85 -18.53 8.38
C GLU A 25 -17.23 -19.46 9.41
N ALA A 26 -17.65 -20.72 9.48
CA ALA A 26 -17.02 -21.75 10.31
C ALA A 26 -15.56 -21.99 9.89
N ARG A 27 -15.28 -22.11 8.58
CA ARG A 27 -13.90 -22.26 8.06
C ARG A 27 -13.03 -21.06 8.42
N VAL A 28 -13.52 -19.85 8.18
CA VAL A 28 -12.80 -18.62 8.54
C VAL A 28 -12.56 -18.54 10.05
N ALA A 29 -13.54 -18.88 10.89
CA ALA A 29 -13.40 -18.90 12.34
C ALA A 29 -12.36 -19.93 12.82
N ALA A 30 -12.20 -21.04 12.10
CA ALA A 30 -11.17 -22.06 12.32
C ALA A 30 -9.77 -21.67 11.80
N ASP A 31 -9.57 -20.44 11.32
CA ASP A 31 -8.31 -19.98 10.71
C ASP A 31 -7.91 -20.77 9.45
N GLU A 32 -8.88 -21.40 8.78
CA GLU A 32 -8.64 -22.03 7.48
C GLU A 32 -8.54 -20.99 6.37
N PHE A 33 -7.66 -21.26 5.40
CA PHE A 33 -7.59 -20.45 4.19
C PHE A 33 -8.75 -20.79 3.24
N ILE A 34 -9.31 -19.74 2.66
CA ILE A 34 -10.23 -19.79 1.54
C ILE A 34 -9.39 -19.75 0.26
N GLU A 35 -9.59 -20.71 -0.63
CA GLU A 35 -8.86 -20.88 -1.88
C GLU A 35 -9.72 -20.53 -3.11
N PRO A 36 -9.13 -20.31 -4.30
CA PRO A 36 -9.87 -19.81 -5.47
C PRO A 36 -11.06 -20.65 -5.93
N LYS A 37 -11.00 -21.98 -5.69
CA LYS A 37 -12.07 -22.92 -6.06
C LYS A 37 -13.13 -23.11 -4.97
N ASP A 38 -12.88 -22.58 -3.78
CA ASP A 38 -13.85 -22.64 -2.69
C ASP A 38 -15.04 -21.73 -3.01
N TRP A 39 -16.22 -22.14 -2.52
CA TRP A 39 -17.33 -21.21 -2.44
C TRP A 39 -16.98 -20.10 -1.42
N MET A 40 -17.33 -18.86 -1.75
CA MET A 40 -17.19 -17.71 -0.88
C MET A 40 -18.32 -16.70 -1.16
N PRO A 41 -18.77 -15.93 -0.16
CA PRO A 41 -19.78 -14.90 -0.37
C PRO A 41 -19.35 -13.89 -1.43
N GLU A 42 -20.27 -13.40 -2.26
CA GLU A 42 -19.96 -12.42 -3.30
C GLU A 42 -19.45 -11.11 -2.68
N ALA A 43 -20.00 -10.69 -1.53
CA ALA A 43 -19.49 -9.53 -0.80
C ALA A 43 -18.03 -9.73 -0.31
N TYR A 44 -17.63 -10.96 0.06
CA TYR A 44 -16.25 -11.29 0.42
C TYR A 44 -15.34 -11.19 -0.81
N ARG A 45 -15.76 -11.79 -1.94
CA ARG A 45 -15.07 -11.71 -3.23
C ARG A 45 -14.86 -10.27 -3.67
N ARG A 46 -15.91 -9.45 -3.72
CA ARG A 46 -15.81 -8.03 -4.12
C ARG A 46 -14.89 -7.24 -3.19
N THR A 47 -14.99 -7.44 -1.88
CA THR A 47 -14.16 -6.74 -0.90
C THR A 47 -12.68 -7.05 -1.10
N LEU A 48 -12.33 -8.33 -1.29
CA LEU A 48 -10.96 -8.73 -1.58
C LEU A 48 -10.48 -8.26 -2.95
N THR A 49 -11.30 -8.37 -4.00
CA THR A 49 -10.94 -7.86 -5.32
C THR A 49 -10.63 -6.36 -5.25
N ARG A 50 -11.46 -5.58 -4.55
CA ARG A 50 -11.20 -4.16 -4.30
C ARG A 50 -9.92 -3.96 -3.51
N GLN A 51 -9.73 -4.65 -2.39
CA GLN A 51 -8.57 -4.42 -1.52
C GLN A 51 -7.25 -4.84 -2.19
N ILE A 52 -7.18 -6.01 -2.80
CA ILE A 52 -5.97 -6.56 -3.43
C ILE A 52 -5.65 -5.79 -4.72
N SER A 53 -6.64 -5.40 -5.52
CA SER A 53 -6.39 -4.55 -6.70
C SER A 53 -5.82 -3.20 -6.31
N GLN A 54 -6.39 -2.53 -5.30
CA GLN A 54 -5.87 -1.26 -4.80
C GLN A 54 -4.50 -1.41 -4.13
N HIS A 55 -4.19 -2.57 -3.55
CA HIS A 55 -2.84 -2.92 -3.12
C HIS A 55 -1.88 -2.97 -4.30
N ALA A 56 -2.22 -3.73 -5.35
CA ALA A 56 -1.41 -3.79 -6.56
C ALA A 56 -1.23 -2.41 -7.22
N HIS A 57 -2.28 -1.58 -7.23
CA HIS A 57 -2.19 -0.20 -7.73
C HIS A 57 -1.24 0.65 -6.90
N SER A 58 -1.22 0.44 -5.58
CA SER A 58 -0.34 1.14 -4.66
C SER A 58 1.12 0.85 -4.99
N GLU A 59 1.49 -0.40 -5.24
CA GLU A 59 2.85 -0.74 -5.69
C GLU A 59 3.23 0.00 -6.98
N ILE A 60 2.36 -0.07 -7.99
CA ILE A 60 2.63 0.51 -9.31
C ILE A 60 2.72 2.04 -9.28
N VAL A 61 1.92 2.70 -8.44
CA VAL A 61 1.94 4.16 -8.29
C VAL A 61 3.07 4.61 -7.36
N GLY A 62 3.45 3.78 -6.38
CA GLY A 62 4.56 4.01 -5.45
C GLY A 62 5.92 4.13 -6.12
N MET A 63 6.11 3.45 -7.25
CA MET A 63 7.30 3.59 -8.08
C MET A 63 7.53 5.02 -8.58
N LEU A 64 6.50 5.87 -8.69
CA LEU A 64 6.60 7.22 -9.24
C LEU A 64 7.34 8.23 -8.34
N PRO A 65 6.94 8.44 -7.06
CA PRO A 65 7.66 9.34 -6.17
C PRO A 65 9.13 8.94 -5.97
N GLU A 66 9.43 7.64 -5.92
CA GLU A 66 10.80 7.15 -5.77
C GLU A 66 11.59 7.17 -7.09
N GLY A 67 10.95 6.78 -8.19
CA GLY A 67 11.49 6.86 -9.54
C GLY A 67 11.95 8.27 -9.92
N ASN A 68 11.26 9.30 -9.39
CA ASN A 68 11.65 10.70 -9.51
C ASN A 68 13.12 10.94 -9.10
N TRP A 69 13.65 10.20 -8.12
CA TRP A 69 15.00 10.40 -7.58
C TRP A 69 16.05 9.42 -8.08
N ILE A 70 15.69 8.40 -8.88
CA ILE A 70 16.64 7.41 -9.43
C ILE A 70 17.80 8.08 -10.15
N THR A 71 17.55 9.08 -11.00
CA THR A 71 18.61 9.75 -11.77
C THR A 71 19.45 10.71 -10.91
N ARG A 72 18.92 11.14 -9.76
CA ARG A 72 19.47 12.21 -8.89
C ARG A 72 20.00 11.72 -7.55
N ALA A 73 19.97 10.42 -7.28
CA ALA A 73 20.51 9.85 -6.06
C ALA A 73 21.98 10.26 -5.84
N PRO A 74 22.37 10.65 -4.62
CA PRO A 74 23.63 11.36 -4.32
C PRO A 74 24.87 10.46 -4.38
N SER A 75 24.70 9.15 -4.54
CA SER A 75 25.80 8.20 -4.73
C SER A 75 25.35 6.98 -5.52
N LEU A 76 26.30 6.29 -6.16
CA LEU A 76 26.02 5.05 -6.90
C LEU A 76 25.47 3.96 -5.99
N ARG A 77 25.96 3.85 -4.74
CA ARG A 77 25.43 2.91 -3.75
C ARG A 77 23.95 3.15 -3.49
N ARG A 78 23.56 4.40 -3.20
CA ARG A 78 22.15 4.74 -2.93
C ARG A 78 21.29 4.61 -4.19
N LYS A 79 21.84 4.93 -5.36
CA LYS A 79 21.18 4.72 -6.65
C LYS A 79 20.88 3.25 -6.92
N ALA A 80 21.84 2.36 -6.69
CA ALA A 80 21.66 0.92 -6.89
C ALA A 80 20.61 0.33 -5.93
N ILE A 81 20.63 0.74 -4.66
CA ILE A 81 19.63 0.33 -3.67
C ILE A 81 18.22 0.80 -4.10
N LEU A 82 18.07 2.07 -4.50
CA LEU A 82 16.78 2.61 -4.93
C LEU A 82 16.25 1.91 -6.20
N LEU A 83 17.14 1.58 -7.15
CA LEU A 83 16.77 0.78 -8.32
C LEU A 83 16.26 -0.61 -7.93
N ALA A 84 16.93 -1.28 -6.99
CA ALA A 84 16.51 -2.58 -6.50
C ALA A 84 15.14 -2.51 -5.81
N LYS A 85 14.91 -1.50 -4.96
CA LYS A 85 13.62 -1.27 -4.31
C LYS A 85 12.48 -1.08 -5.32
N VAL A 86 12.64 -0.13 -6.25
CA VAL A 86 11.61 0.17 -7.26
C VAL A 86 11.37 -1.01 -8.21
N GLN A 87 12.39 -1.84 -8.46
CA GLN A 87 12.24 -3.09 -9.19
C GLN A 87 11.38 -4.10 -8.40
N ASP A 88 11.60 -4.25 -7.10
CA ASP A 88 10.83 -5.15 -6.25
C ASP A 88 9.37 -4.70 -6.14
N GLU A 89 9.09 -3.40 -6.01
CA GLU A 89 7.71 -2.85 -6.04
C GLU A 89 6.96 -3.27 -7.32
N ALA A 90 7.63 -3.23 -8.47
CA ALA A 90 7.03 -3.73 -9.71
C ALA A 90 6.70 -5.23 -9.62
N GLY A 91 7.59 -6.03 -9.01
CA GLY A 91 7.37 -7.46 -8.74
C GLY A 91 6.22 -7.71 -7.77
N HIS A 92 6.11 -6.93 -6.70
CA HIS A 92 5.03 -7.00 -5.71
C HIS A 92 3.68 -6.71 -6.36
N GLY A 93 3.62 -5.67 -7.19
CA GLY A 93 2.44 -5.37 -8.01
C GLY A 93 2.01 -6.56 -8.87
N LEU A 94 2.96 -7.29 -9.47
CA LEU A 94 2.66 -8.51 -10.25
C LEU A 94 2.10 -9.63 -9.37
N TYR A 95 2.67 -9.86 -8.18
CA TYR A 95 2.16 -10.87 -7.24
C TYR A 95 0.73 -10.55 -6.80
N LEU A 96 0.44 -9.29 -6.52
CA LEU A 96 -0.86 -8.83 -6.07
C LEU A 96 -1.91 -8.87 -7.19
N TYR A 97 -1.56 -8.45 -8.41
CA TYR A 97 -2.47 -8.64 -9.55
C TYR A 97 -2.76 -10.13 -9.75
N SER A 98 -1.75 -10.99 -9.69
CA SER A 98 -1.93 -12.45 -9.81
C SER A 98 -2.88 -13.00 -8.73
N ALA A 99 -2.73 -12.52 -7.48
CA ALA A 99 -3.63 -12.91 -6.40
C ALA A 99 -5.07 -12.42 -6.63
N ALA A 100 -5.26 -11.19 -7.10
CA ALA A 100 -6.58 -10.65 -7.42
C ALA A 100 -7.24 -11.36 -8.61
N GLU A 101 -6.47 -11.78 -9.61
CA GLU A 101 -7.02 -12.51 -10.78
C GLU A 101 -7.66 -13.85 -10.39
N THR A 102 -7.21 -14.47 -9.30
CA THR A 102 -7.84 -15.69 -8.77
C THR A 102 -9.26 -15.48 -8.23
N LEU A 103 -9.70 -14.22 -8.08
CA LEU A 103 -11.07 -13.85 -7.71
C LEU A 103 -11.98 -13.61 -8.93
N GLY A 104 -11.45 -13.66 -10.15
CA GLY A 104 -12.23 -13.62 -11.40
C GLY A 104 -12.25 -12.27 -12.13
N THR A 105 -11.46 -11.27 -11.71
CA THR A 105 -11.24 -10.04 -12.48
C THR A 105 -9.91 -10.13 -13.24
N SER A 106 -9.82 -9.56 -14.44
CA SER A 106 -8.54 -9.53 -15.17
C SER A 106 -7.66 -8.36 -14.73
N ARG A 107 -6.34 -8.49 -14.89
CA ARG A 107 -5.41 -7.38 -14.65
C ARG A 107 -5.72 -6.16 -15.51
N GLU A 108 -6.14 -6.32 -16.76
CA GLU A 108 -6.52 -5.21 -17.63
C GLU A 108 -7.71 -4.45 -17.07
N GLN A 109 -8.73 -5.16 -16.55
CA GLN A 109 -9.89 -4.53 -15.89
C GLN A 109 -9.47 -3.73 -14.66
N MET A 110 -8.54 -4.27 -13.87
CA MET A 110 -8.00 -3.57 -12.70
C MET A 110 -7.21 -2.32 -13.10
N ILE A 111 -6.34 -2.41 -14.11
CA ILE A 111 -5.57 -1.27 -14.63
C ILE A 111 -6.50 -0.19 -15.18
N GLU A 112 -7.54 -0.57 -15.93
CA GLU A 112 -8.55 0.36 -16.43
C GLU A 112 -9.31 1.04 -15.29
N ALA A 113 -9.65 0.30 -14.23
CA ALA A 113 -10.28 0.87 -13.04
C ALA A 113 -9.38 1.92 -12.36
N LEU A 114 -8.07 1.69 -12.29
CA LEU A 114 -7.10 2.68 -11.80
C LEU A 114 -7.05 3.92 -12.71
N HIS A 115 -6.88 3.74 -14.03
CA HIS A 115 -6.73 4.85 -14.98
C HIS A 115 -7.99 5.72 -15.10
N SER A 116 -9.17 5.11 -14.98
CA SER A 116 -10.46 5.81 -14.96
C SER A 116 -10.80 6.44 -13.61
N GLY A 117 -10.01 6.18 -12.57
CA GLY A 117 -10.25 6.68 -11.21
C GLY A 117 -11.37 5.96 -10.44
N LYS A 118 -11.91 4.86 -10.99
CA LYS A 118 -12.91 4.00 -10.34
C LYS A 118 -12.30 3.19 -9.19
N ALA A 119 -11.04 2.79 -9.32
CA ALA A 119 -10.23 2.20 -8.26
C ALA A 119 -9.21 3.22 -7.76
N LYS A 120 -8.75 3.00 -6.53
CA LYS A 120 -7.83 3.89 -5.82
C LYS A 120 -6.47 3.23 -5.63
N TYR A 121 -5.55 3.98 -5.06
CA TYR A 121 -4.25 3.52 -4.56
C TYR A 121 -4.01 4.20 -3.21
N SER A 122 -2.96 3.80 -2.50
CA SER A 122 -2.62 4.36 -1.18
C SER A 122 -2.48 5.88 -1.24
N THR A 123 -3.10 6.59 -0.30
CA THR A 123 -3.12 8.05 -0.23
C THR A 123 -1.72 8.66 -0.18
N ILE A 124 -0.76 7.94 0.40
CA ILE A 124 0.62 8.39 0.60
C ILE A 124 1.36 8.74 -0.70
N PHE A 125 1.00 8.13 -1.82
CA PHE A 125 1.67 8.39 -3.09
C PHE A 125 1.19 9.67 -3.79
N ASN A 126 0.23 10.39 -3.19
CA ASN A 126 -0.22 11.72 -3.62
C ASN A 126 0.64 12.86 -3.06
N TYR A 127 1.71 12.56 -2.33
CA TYR A 127 2.65 13.56 -1.79
C TYR A 127 3.94 13.61 -2.64
N PRO A 128 4.55 14.81 -2.81
CA PRO A 128 5.72 14.99 -3.67
C PRO A 128 7.04 14.67 -2.96
N THR A 129 8.01 14.14 -3.70
CA THR A 129 9.39 13.93 -3.22
C THR A 129 10.28 15.12 -3.57
N LEU A 130 10.40 16.07 -2.65
CA LEU A 130 11.03 17.38 -2.90
C LEU A 130 12.55 17.39 -2.74
N THR A 131 13.08 16.55 -1.86
CA THR A 131 14.50 16.44 -1.55
C THR A 131 14.94 14.97 -1.51
N TRP A 132 16.24 14.70 -1.42
CA TRP A 132 16.74 13.34 -1.27
C TRP A 132 16.30 12.70 0.07
N ALA A 133 16.13 13.50 1.12
CA ALA A 133 15.65 13.01 2.41
C ALA A 133 14.25 12.39 2.32
N ASP A 134 13.43 12.81 1.36
CA ASP A 134 12.11 12.23 1.12
C ASP A 134 12.19 10.73 0.79
N ILE A 135 13.24 10.30 0.07
CA ILE A 135 13.45 8.88 -0.23
C ILE A 135 13.81 8.10 1.04
N GLY A 136 14.57 8.72 1.94
CA GLY A 136 14.83 8.15 3.27
C GLY A 136 13.56 8.07 4.12
N ALA A 137 12.73 9.12 4.11
CA ALA A 137 11.47 9.16 4.85
C ALA A 137 10.42 8.19 4.30
N ILE A 138 10.32 8.03 2.97
CA ILE A 138 9.47 7.00 2.35
C ILE A 138 9.95 5.62 2.78
N GLY A 139 11.22 5.29 2.52
CA GLY A 139 11.75 3.99 2.89
C GLY A 139 11.65 3.71 4.40
N TRP A 140 11.78 4.71 5.27
CA TRP A 140 11.67 4.49 6.72
C TRP A 140 10.22 4.45 7.23
N LEU A 141 9.48 5.55 7.05
CA LEU A 141 8.15 5.76 7.62
C LEU A 141 7.05 5.10 6.79
N VAL A 142 7.07 5.31 5.47
CA VAL A 142 6.01 4.85 4.57
C VAL A 142 6.07 3.33 4.43
N ASP A 143 7.25 2.76 4.15
CA ASP A 143 7.41 1.30 4.13
C ASP A 143 7.24 0.72 5.55
N GLY A 144 7.64 1.44 6.60
CA GLY A 144 7.38 1.02 7.99
C GLY A 144 5.89 0.87 8.29
N ALA A 145 5.08 1.83 7.85
CA ALA A 145 3.63 1.78 7.96
C ALA A 145 3.02 0.70 7.05
N ALA A 146 3.60 0.48 5.86
CA ALA A 146 3.22 -0.61 4.96
C ALA A 146 3.42 -1.97 5.60
N ILE A 147 4.63 -2.25 6.10
CA ILE A 147 4.97 -3.49 6.81
C ILE A 147 4.05 -3.72 8.01
N MET A 148 3.76 -2.68 8.78
CA MET A 148 2.84 -2.79 9.93
C MET A 148 1.44 -3.25 9.50
N ASN A 149 0.94 -2.77 8.35
CA ASN A 149 -0.32 -3.23 7.78
C ASN A 149 -0.21 -4.64 7.15
N GLN A 150 0.93 -4.97 6.55
CA GLN A 150 1.10 -6.15 5.70
C GLN A 150 1.46 -7.42 6.47
N VAL A 151 2.20 -7.31 7.58
CA VAL A 151 2.56 -8.46 8.41
C VAL A 151 1.32 -9.20 8.93
N PRO A 152 0.28 -8.52 9.49
CA PRO A 152 -0.96 -9.19 9.86
C PRO A 152 -1.69 -9.85 8.68
N LEU A 153 -1.55 -9.29 7.45
CA LEU A 153 -2.18 -9.83 6.25
C LEU A 153 -1.52 -11.14 5.76
N GLN A 154 -0.36 -11.54 6.29
CA GLN A 154 0.17 -12.89 6.08
C GLN A 154 -0.78 -13.98 6.63
N ARG A 155 -1.72 -13.61 7.51
CA ARG A 155 -2.79 -14.47 8.05
C ARG A 155 -4.20 -14.00 7.66
N THR A 156 -4.31 -13.22 6.59
CA THR A 156 -5.61 -12.91 5.99
C THR A 156 -6.29 -14.21 5.51
N SER A 157 -7.61 -14.28 5.58
CA SER A 157 -8.38 -15.50 5.30
C SER A 157 -8.27 -16.01 3.86
N TYR A 158 -7.90 -15.17 2.89
CA TYR A 158 -7.75 -15.58 1.49
C TYR A 158 -6.33 -16.07 1.19
N GLY A 159 -6.20 -17.36 0.90
CA GLY A 159 -4.93 -18.05 0.73
C GLY A 159 -3.98 -17.40 -0.29
N PRO A 160 -4.42 -17.08 -1.52
CA PRO A 160 -3.57 -16.40 -2.51
C PRO A 160 -3.01 -15.07 -2.01
N TYR A 161 -3.82 -14.29 -1.29
CA TYR A 161 -3.38 -13.00 -0.76
C TYR A 161 -2.42 -13.16 0.41
N ALA A 162 -2.71 -14.06 1.35
CA ALA A 162 -1.82 -14.40 2.46
C ALA A 162 -0.43 -14.82 1.97
N ARG A 163 -0.37 -15.69 0.96
CA ARG A 163 0.90 -16.17 0.37
C ARG A 163 1.66 -15.07 -0.36
N ALA A 164 0.97 -14.14 -1.02
CA ALA A 164 1.61 -12.96 -1.62
C ALA A 164 2.24 -12.08 -0.53
N MET A 165 1.53 -11.81 0.56
CA MET A 165 2.02 -11.03 1.70
C MET A 165 3.25 -11.62 2.36
N VAL A 166 3.37 -12.95 2.44
CA VAL A 166 4.59 -13.60 2.95
C VAL A 166 5.81 -13.27 2.10
N ARG A 167 5.68 -13.17 0.77
CA ARG A 167 6.80 -12.82 -0.11
C ARG A 167 7.12 -11.33 -0.04
N VAL A 168 6.09 -10.50 -0.21
CA VAL A 168 6.20 -9.03 -0.15
C VAL A 168 6.85 -8.59 1.16
N CYS A 169 6.38 -9.07 2.31
CA CYS A 169 6.95 -8.68 3.62
C CYS A 169 8.42 -9.11 3.80
N LYS A 170 8.84 -10.23 3.20
CA LYS A 170 10.25 -10.67 3.27
C LYS A 170 11.16 -9.69 2.55
N GLU A 171 10.72 -9.17 1.42
CA GLU A 171 11.49 -8.27 0.57
C GLU A 171 11.43 -6.82 1.09
N GLU A 172 10.25 -6.32 1.45
CA GLU A 172 10.08 -4.94 1.94
C GLU A 172 10.82 -4.63 3.24
N SER A 173 10.95 -5.60 4.15
CA SER A 173 11.66 -5.37 5.42
C SER A 173 13.13 -4.97 5.21
N PHE A 174 13.74 -5.44 4.12
CA PHE A 174 15.09 -5.02 3.73
C PHE A 174 15.09 -3.57 3.23
N HIS A 175 14.16 -3.21 2.35
CA HIS A 175 14.04 -1.85 1.81
C HIS A 175 13.77 -0.83 2.90
N GLN A 176 12.92 -1.20 3.87
CA GLN A 176 12.60 -0.34 5.00
C GLN A 176 13.84 0.00 5.82
N ARG A 177 14.68 -1.00 6.09
CA ARG A 177 15.96 -0.80 6.77
C ARG A 177 16.88 0.12 5.97
N GLN A 178 16.94 -0.03 4.65
CA GLN A 178 17.75 0.82 3.80
C GLN A 178 17.28 2.28 3.79
N GLY A 179 15.97 2.53 3.89
CA GLY A 179 15.40 3.87 4.10
C GLY A 179 15.85 4.50 5.41
N TYR A 180 15.76 3.75 6.51
CA TYR A 180 16.26 4.21 7.81
C TYR A 180 17.77 4.51 7.79
N GLU A 181 18.58 3.71 7.09
CA GLU A 181 20.01 3.99 6.91
C GLU A 181 20.31 5.28 6.13
N ILE A 182 19.42 5.70 5.21
CA ILE A 182 19.54 7.00 4.55
C ILE A 182 19.38 8.11 5.59
N MET A 183 18.32 8.02 6.40
CA MET A 183 18.04 9.01 7.45
C MET A 183 19.17 9.07 8.48
N MET A 184 19.70 7.92 8.91
CA MET A 184 20.87 7.82 9.78
C MET A 184 22.10 8.51 9.20
N ALA A 185 22.43 8.25 7.94
CA ALA A 185 23.58 8.87 7.29
C ALA A 185 23.43 10.40 7.17
N MET A 186 22.21 10.89 6.93
CA MET A 186 21.95 12.33 6.86
C MET A 186 21.99 13.00 8.23
N CYS A 187 21.46 12.36 9.27
CA CYS A 187 21.46 12.88 10.63
C CYS A 187 22.86 12.90 11.27
N ALA A 188 23.73 11.97 10.86
CA ALA A 188 25.15 11.94 11.25
C ALA A 188 26.06 12.84 10.39
N GLY A 189 25.50 13.47 9.35
CA GLY A 189 26.23 14.29 8.39
C GLY A 189 26.32 15.76 8.79
N THR A 190 26.24 16.65 7.80
CA THR A 190 26.26 18.09 8.02
C THR A 190 24.96 18.61 8.62
N ALA A 191 24.99 19.83 9.17
CA ALA A 191 23.78 20.49 9.65
C ALA A 191 22.70 20.64 8.56
N ASP A 192 23.10 20.90 7.30
CA ASP A 192 22.17 20.96 6.17
C ASP A 192 21.51 19.61 5.88
N GLN A 193 22.27 18.51 5.96
CA GLN A 193 21.74 17.16 5.78
C GLN A 193 20.75 16.79 6.90
N LYS A 194 21.09 17.11 8.16
CA LYS A 194 20.18 16.89 9.29
C LYS A 194 18.90 17.74 9.17
N ARG A 195 19.00 19.01 8.76
CA ARG A 195 17.81 19.85 8.49
C ARG A 195 16.94 19.27 7.38
N MET A 196 17.54 18.75 6.31
CA MET A 196 16.80 18.13 5.21
C MET A 196 16.08 16.85 5.67
N ALA A 197 16.72 16.04 6.52
CA ALA A 197 16.09 14.88 7.15
C ALA A 197 14.91 15.27 8.05
N GLN A 198 15.07 16.33 8.86
CA GLN A 198 13.99 16.86 9.69
C GLN A 198 12.82 17.40 8.86
N ASP A 199 13.10 18.14 7.77
CA ASP A 199 12.07 18.64 6.86
C ASP A 199 11.27 17.51 6.20
N ALA A 200 11.95 16.44 5.76
CA ALA A 200 11.26 15.27 5.23
C ALA A 200 10.40 14.58 6.29
N LEU A 201 10.93 14.37 7.51
CA LEU A 201 10.13 13.82 8.62
C LEU A 201 8.88 14.67 8.88
N ASN A 202 9.02 16.01 8.89
CA ASN A 202 7.90 16.93 9.11
C ASN A 202 6.77 16.72 8.10
N ARG A 203 7.12 16.57 6.82
CA ARG A 203 6.14 16.44 5.73
C ARG A 203 5.57 15.03 5.60
N TRP A 204 6.31 13.99 5.98
CA TRP A 204 5.91 12.59 5.78
C TRP A 204 5.28 11.92 7.00
N TRP A 205 5.41 12.51 8.21
CA TRP A 205 4.86 11.92 9.44
C TRP A 205 3.35 11.70 9.40
N TRP A 206 2.56 12.77 9.26
CA TRP A 206 1.09 12.68 9.24
C TRP A 206 0.55 11.89 8.06
N PRO A 207 1.08 12.05 6.82
CA PRO A 207 0.70 11.18 5.71
C PRO A 207 0.95 9.69 5.99
N SER A 208 2.03 9.34 6.69
CA SER A 208 2.30 7.93 7.06
C SER A 208 1.26 7.39 8.04
N LEU A 209 0.79 8.21 8.99
CA LEU A 209 -0.28 7.84 9.92
C LEU A 209 -1.64 7.69 9.22
N MET A 210 -1.90 8.47 8.17
CA MET A 210 -3.08 8.36 7.32
C MET A 210 -3.13 7.03 6.54
N MET A 211 -2.00 6.35 6.33
CA MET A 211 -1.95 5.06 5.63
C MET A 211 -2.72 3.97 6.36
N PHE A 212 -2.91 4.06 7.66
CA PHE A 212 -3.72 3.09 8.39
C PHE A 212 -5.22 3.20 8.05
N GLY A 213 -5.66 4.32 7.49
CA GLY A 213 -7.05 4.60 7.15
C GLY A 213 -7.76 5.40 8.24
N PRO A 214 -9.10 5.60 8.12
CA PRO A 214 -9.89 6.41 9.05
C PRO A 214 -9.92 5.77 10.45
N PRO A 215 -10.35 6.52 11.48
CA PRO A 215 -10.64 5.98 12.81
C PRO A 215 -11.59 4.79 12.72
N ASP A 216 -11.51 3.87 13.69
CA ASP A 216 -12.34 2.66 13.67
C ASP A 216 -13.84 2.97 13.70
N ALA A 217 -14.23 4.06 14.38
CA ALA A 217 -15.60 4.56 14.42
C ALA A 217 -16.14 4.98 13.04
N ASP A 218 -15.26 5.40 12.12
CA ASP A 218 -15.59 5.91 10.80
C ASP A 218 -15.15 4.94 9.68
N SER A 219 -14.95 3.66 10.03
CA SER A 219 -14.41 2.63 9.14
C SER A 219 -15.49 1.61 8.75
N PRO A 220 -16.33 1.87 7.73
CA PRO A 220 -17.52 1.06 7.42
C PRO A 220 -17.21 -0.39 7.06
N ASN A 221 -16.00 -0.68 6.59
CA ASN A 221 -15.57 -2.03 6.21
C ASN A 221 -14.98 -2.83 7.37
N THR A 222 -14.57 -2.19 8.47
CA THR A 222 -13.76 -2.87 9.51
C THR A 222 -14.52 -4.01 10.17
N ALA A 223 -15.78 -3.83 10.55
CA ALA A 223 -16.56 -4.89 11.21
C ALA A 223 -16.66 -6.18 10.36
N GLN A 224 -16.98 -6.05 9.07
CA GLN A 224 -17.07 -7.19 8.16
C GLN A 224 -15.69 -7.78 7.84
N SER A 225 -14.69 -6.94 7.56
CA SER A 225 -13.33 -7.42 7.27
C SER A 225 -12.71 -8.14 8.47
N MET A 226 -13.01 -7.75 9.70
CA MET A 226 -12.58 -8.45 10.92
C MET A 226 -13.33 -9.77 11.10
N ARG A 227 -14.68 -9.77 10.95
CA ARG A 227 -15.50 -10.99 11.01
C ARG A 227 -15.03 -12.05 10.02
N TRP A 228 -14.71 -11.65 8.80
CA TRP A 228 -14.20 -12.55 7.77
C TRP A 228 -12.68 -12.71 7.79
N ARG A 229 -11.97 -12.17 8.80
CA ARG A 229 -10.51 -12.23 8.93
C ARG A 229 -9.73 -11.81 7.67
N ILE A 230 -10.33 -10.94 6.85
CA ILE A 230 -9.62 -10.20 5.80
C ILE A 230 -8.62 -9.26 6.47
N LYS A 231 -9.06 -8.59 7.54
CA LYS A 231 -8.30 -7.73 8.42
C LYS A 231 -8.14 -8.44 9.78
N ARG A 232 -6.96 -8.36 10.39
CA ARG A 232 -6.62 -9.06 11.65
C ARG A 232 -6.50 -8.12 12.85
N GLU A 233 -6.22 -6.85 12.58
CA GLU A 233 -6.06 -5.78 13.57
C GLU A 233 -6.71 -4.52 13.00
N THR A 234 -7.29 -3.70 13.87
CA THR A 234 -8.02 -2.49 13.53
C THR A 234 -7.11 -1.37 12.98
N ASN A 235 -7.71 -0.28 12.46
CA ASN A 235 -6.89 0.80 11.89
C ASN A 235 -6.14 1.52 13.02
N ASP A 236 -6.81 1.76 14.15
CA ASP A 236 -6.24 2.52 15.26
C ASP A 236 -5.22 1.70 16.04
N GLU A 237 -5.42 0.38 16.20
CA GLU A 237 -4.41 -0.52 16.79
C GLU A 237 -3.09 -0.50 16.00
N LEU A 238 -3.16 -0.60 14.67
CA LEU A 238 -1.98 -0.59 13.81
C LEU A 238 -1.31 0.79 13.79
N ARG A 239 -2.10 1.87 13.75
CA ARG A 239 -1.58 3.25 13.84
C ARG A 239 -0.85 3.47 15.16
N GLN A 240 -1.42 3.02 16.27
CA GLN A 240 -0.81 3.12 17.60
C GLN A 240 0.52 2.37 17.67
N LYS A 241 0.55 1.09 17.24
CA LYS A 241 1.78 0.30 17.19
C LYS A 241 2.88 0.97 16.37
N PHE A 242 2.51 1.56 15.23
CA PHE A 242 3.43 2.29 14.38
C PHE A 242 4.04 3.50 15.11
N VAL A 243 3.22 4.32 15.78
CA VAL A 243 3.72 5.45 16.59
C VAL A 243 4.70 4.97 17.65
N ASP A 244 4.32 3.95 18.43
CA ASP A 244 5.12 3.46 19.55
C ASP A 244 6.49 2.92 19.14
N ILE A 245 6.57 2.31 17.95
CA ILE A 245 7.82 1.77 17.41
C ILE A 245 8.65 2.86 16.72
N THR A 246 8.02 3.86 16.12
CA THR A 246 8.69 4.86 15.27
C THR A 246 9.23 6.04 16.08
N VAL A 247 8.57 6.45 17.16
CA VAL A 247 9.03 7.56 18.02
C VAL A 247 10.42 7.31 18.60
N PRO A 248 10.74 6.13 19.17
CA PRO A 248 12.10 5.82 19.62
C PRO A 248 13.13 5.83 18.49
N GLN A 249 12.75 5.45 17.27
CA GLN A 249 13.64 5.51 16.09
C GLN A 249 13.96 6.96 15.71
N ALA A 250 12.97 7.85 15.73
CA ALA A 250 13.20 9.28 15.49
C ALA A 250 14.11 9.89 16.57
N ALA A 251 13.88 9.54 17.84
CA ALA A 251 14.72 9.97 18.96
C ALA A 251 16.17 9.50 18.81
N ALA A 252 16.40 8.26 18.36
CA ALA A 252 17.74 7.73 18.10
C ALA A 252 18.48 8.48 16.98
N LEU A 253 17.76 9.06 16.02
CA LEU A 253 18.31 9.93 14.97
C LEU A 253 18.49 11.39 15.44
N GLY A 254 18.02 11.73 16.64
CA GLY A 254 17.97 13.09 17.15
C GLY A 254 17.08 14.00 16.29
N LEU A 255 15.99 13.45 15.75
CA LEU A 255 14.92 14.15 15.04
C LEU A 255 13.72 14.36 15.97
N SER A 256 12.94 15.40 15.71
CA SER A 256 11.71 15.70 16.46
C SER A 256 10.49 15.34 15.62
N ILE A 257 9.52 14.64 16.20
CA ILE A 257 8.24 14.37 15.54
C ILE A 257 7.42 15.68 15.47
N PRO A 258 6.79 16.02 14.33
CA PRO A 258 6.00 17.24 14.16
C PRO A 258 4.61 17.14 14.81
N ASP A 259 4.57 16.78 16.10
CA ASP A 259 3.34 16.61 16.88
C ASP A 259 3.53 17.17 18.29
N PRO A 260 3.00 18.38 18.59
CA PRO A 260 3.07 18.98 19.91
C PRO A 260 2.32 18.21 21.01
N ALA A 261 1.37 17.35 20.64
CA ALA A 261 0.60 16.53 21.59
C ALA A 261 1.30 15.21 21.92
N LEU A 262 2.38 14.87 21.20
CA LEU A 262 3.11 13.62 21.38
C LEU A 262 3.74 13.56 22.78
N ARG A 263 3.37 12.54 23.55
CA ARG A 263 3.96 12.29 24.88
C ARG A 263 3.88 10.83 25.26
N TRP A 264 4.88 10.37 26.02
CA TRP A 264 4.82 9.05 26.67
C TRP A 264 3.71 9.03 27.71
N ASN A 265 2.89 7.97 27.68
CA ASN A 265 1.81 7.72 28.61
C ASN A 265 2.09 6.42 29.38
N GLU A 266 2.56 6.57 30.63
CA GLU A 266 2.92 5.45 31.51
C GLU A 266 1.76 4.48 31.76
N ALA A 267 0.53 5.00 31.90
CA ALA A 267 -0.64 4.16 32.17
C ALA A 267 -1.02 3.26 30.99
N LYS A 268 -0.77 3.75 29.76
CA LYS A 268 -1.00 3.02 28.50
C LYS A 268 0.18 2.14 28.10
N GLY A 269 1.40 2.48 28.56
CA GLY A 269 2.63 1.85 28.09
C GLY A 269 2.96 2.17 26.63
N GLY A 270 2.58 3.37 26.17
CA GLY A 270 2.72 3.83 24.79
C GLY A 270 2.63 5.35 24.69
N HIS A 271 2.67 5.90 23.49
CA HIS A 271 2.57 7.33 23.23
C HIS A 271 1.12 7.74 22.98
N ASP A 272 0.72 8.86 23.58
CA ASP A 272 -0.38 9.67 23.07
C ASP A 272 0.16 10.50 21.89
N TYR A 273 -0.65 10.68 20.85
CA TYR A 273 -0.33 11.52 19.69
C TYR A 273 -1.55 12.39 19.33
N GLY A 274 -1.31 13.48 18.60
CA GLY A 274 -2.34 14.44 18.21
C GLY A 274 -3.29 13.92 17.13
N ASP A 275 -4.34 14.69 16.87
CA ASP A 275 -5.34 14.34 15.87
C ASP A 275 -4.76 14.44 14.44
N VAL A 276 -5.04 13.43 13.63
CA VAL A 276 -4.77 13.45 12.19
C VAL A 276 -5.73 14.44 11.53
N ASP A 277 -5.25 15.22 10.56
CA ASP A 277 -6.11 16.03 9.71
C ASP A 277 -6.97 15.14 8.80
N TRP A 278 -8.18 14.82 9.27
CA TRP A 278 -9.12 13.98 8.54
C TRP A 278 -9.72 14.69 7.32
N GLU A 279 -9.76 16.03 7.31
CA GLU A 279 -10.21 16.80 6.14
C GLU A 279 -9.21 16.61 4.98
N GLU A 280 -7.91 16.76 5.27
CA GLU A 280 -6.82 16.45 4.33
C GLU A 280 -6.92 14.99 3.86
N PHE A 281 -7.07 14.04 4.80
CA PHE A 281 -7.20 12.62 4.45
C PHE A 281 -8.30 12.37 3.42
N TYR A 282 -9.51 12.88 3.67
CA TYR A 282 -10.64 12.67 2.76
C TYR A 282 -10.48 13.42 1.43
N ALA A 283 -9.84 14.59 1.42
CA ALA A 283 -9.48 15.29 0.19
C ALA A 283 -8.52 14.44 -0.66
N VAL A 284 -7.47 13.87 -0.05
CA VAL A 284 -6.53 13.00 -0.76
C VAL A 284 -7.22 11.73 -1.27
N VAL A 285 -8.13 11.11 -0.50
CA VAL A 285 -8.94 9.96 -0.94
C VAL A 285 -9.83 10.31 -2.16
N ARG A 286 -10.35 11.54 -2.23
CA ARG A 286 -11.09 12.05 -3.40
C ARG A 286 -10.21 12.30 -4.63
N GLY A 287 -8.88 12.26 -4.49
CA GLY A 287 -7.94 12.58 -5.55
C GLY A 287 -7.61 14.08 -5.64
N GLU A 288 -7.83 14.81 -4.55
CA GLU A 288 -7.49 16.24 -4.41
C GLU A 288 -6.09 16.44 -3.79
N GLY A 289 -5.32 15.35 -3.64
CA GLY A 289 -3.97 15.42 -3.08
C GLY A 289 -2.97 16.16 -3.99
N PRO A 290 -1.85 16.66 -3.43
CA PRO A 290 -0.96 17.60 -4.08
C PRO A 290 -0.46 17.21 -5.49
N VAL A 291 -0.22 15.92 -5.73
CA VAL A 291 0.25 15.41 -7.02
C VAL A 291 -0.62 14.29 -7.59
N ALA A 292 -1.87 14.16 -7.13
CA ALA A 292 -2.78 13.07 -7.49
C ALA A 292 -3.05 12.99 -9.01
N LYS A 293 -3.24 14.16 -9.65
CA LYS A 293 -3.52 14.28 -11.07
C LYS A 293 -2.30 13.88 -11.90
N GLU A 294 -1.11 14.27 -11.46
CA GLU A 294 0.17 13.94 -12.08
C GLU A 294 0.44 12.44 -12.02
N ARG A 295 0.14 11.78 -10.90
CA ARG A 295 0.29 10.32 -10.76
C ARG A 295 -0.56 9.57 -11.78
N ILE A 296 -1.85 9.87 -11.82
CA ILE A 296 -2.76 9.20 -12.77
C ILE A 296 -2.43 9.55 -14.22
N LYS A 297 -2.08 10.82 -14.50
CA LYS A 297 -1.64 11.22 -15.84
C LYS A 297 -0.42 10.41 -16.29
N ALA A 298 0.63 10.31 -15.46
CA ALA A 298 1.82 9.54 -15.79
C ALA A 298 1.52 8.06 -16.07
N ARG A 299 0.59 7.45 -15.32
CA ARG A 299 0.15 6.06 -15.56
C ARG A 299 -0.61 5.91 -16.88
N ARG A 300 -1.51 6.84 -17.20
CA ARG A 300 -2.27 6.85 -18.46
C ARG A 300 -1.37 7.10 -19.66
N ASP A 301 -0.51 8.11 -19.59
CA ASP A 301 0.44 8.42 -20.67
C ASP A 301 1.30 7.19 -20.99
N ALA A 302 1.90 6.55 -19.97
CA ALA A 302 2.69 5.33 -20.17
C ALA A 302 1.89 4.17 -20.78
N TRP A 303 0.60 4.08 -20.47
CA TRP A 303 -0.29 3.09 -21.06
C TRP A 303 -0.64 3.42 -22.51
N GLU A 304 -1.03 4.65 -22.81
CA GLU A 304 -1.44 5.10 -24.14
C GLU A 304 -0.25 5.11 -25.10
N GLU A 305 0.86 5.73 -24.71
CA GLU A 305 2.10 5.79 -25.51
C GLU A 305 2.73 4.40 -25.67
N GLY A 306 2.53 3.50 -24.71
CA GLY A 306 2.97 2.11 -24.78
C GLY A 306 2.07 1.17 -25.59
N ALA A 307 0.95 1.66 -26.15
CA ALA A 307 -0.02 0.81 -26.86
C ALA A 307 0.60 0.06 -28.04
N TRP A 308 1.39 0.76 -28.86
CA TRP A 308 2.04 0.15 -30.03
C TRP A 308 2.98 -1.00 -29.65
N VAL A 309 3.64 -0.94 -28.49
CA VAL A 309 4.52 -2.01 -27.99
C VAL A 309 3.69 -3.25 -27.64
N ARG A 310 2.55 -3.06 -26.96
CA ARG A 310 1.65 -4.16 -26.60
C ARG A 310 1.04 -4.81 -27.84
N ASP A 311 0.60 -3.99 -28.79
CA ASP A 311 0.05 -4.46 -30.07
C ASP A 311 1.09 -5.23 -30.89
N ALA A 312 2.33 -4.72 -30.94
CA ALA A 312 3.44 -5.40 -31.61
C ALA A 312 3.76 -6.76 -30.98
N ALA A 313 3.78 -6.84 -29.65
CA ALA A 313 4.01 -8.09 -28.92
C ALA A 313 2.89 -9.12 -29.21
N ALA A 314 1.62 -8.68 -29.17
CA ALA A 314 0.47 -9.54 -29.48
C ALA A 314 0.50 -10.06 -30.93
N ALA A 315 0.77 -9.19 -31.89
CA ALA A 315 0.88 -9.55 -33.31
C ALA A 315 2.02 -10.54 -33.55
N TYR A 316 3.17 -10.34 -32.90
CA TYR A 316 4.31 -11.26 -32.97
C TYR A 316 3.95 -12.65 -32.41
N ALA A 317 3.32 -12.71 -31.24
CA ALA A 317 2.88 -13.96 -30.63
C ALA A 317 1.86 -14.70 -31.51
N ALA A 318 0.85 -14.01 -32.05
CA ALA A 318 -0.12 -14.61 -32.96
C ALA A 318 0.53 -15.19 -34.24
N LYS A 319 1.58 -14.54 -34.76
CA LYS A 319 2.37 -15.08 -35.89
C LYS A 319 3.14 -16.34 -35.48
N ARG A 320 3.70 -16.40 -34.28
CA ARG A 320 4.43 -17.58 -33.77
C ARG A 320 3.48 -18.77 -33.54
N ASN A 321 2.30 -18.54 -32.98
CA ASN A 321 1.31 -19.60 -32.74
C ASN A 321 0.81 -20.22 -34.05
N ARG A 322 0.44 -19.40 -35.04
CA ARG A 322 0.04 -19.92 -36.38
C ARG A 322 1.12 -20.75 -37.07
N LYS A 323 2.40 -20.38 -36.89
CA LYS A 323 3.52 -21.17 -37.42
C LYS A 323 3.70 -22.51 -36.69
N ALA A 324 3.42 -22.55 -35.39
CA ALA A 324 3.50 -23.78 -34.61
C ALA A 324 2.33 -24.72 -34.89
N GLU A 325 1.12 -24.19 -35.13
CA GLU A 325 -0.06 -24.99 -35.51
C GLU A 325 0.02 -25.56 -36.93
N ALA A 326 0.76 -24.90 -37.82
CA ALA A 326 0.95 -25.35 -39.20
C ALA A 326 2.12 -26.36 -39.37
N ALA A 327 2.88 -26.62 -38.30
CA ALA A 327 4.03 -27.53 -38.27
C ALA A 327 3.66 -28.86 -37.61
#